data_AF-A0A3M1VWN8-F1
#
_entry.id   AF-A0A3M1VWN8-F1
#
_cell.length_a   1.000
_cell.length_b   1.000
_cell.length_c   1.000
_cell.angle_alpha   90.00
_cell.angle_beta   90.00
_cell.angle_gamma   90.00
#
_symmetry.space_group_name_H-M   'P 1'
#
loop_
_entity.id
_entity.type
_entity.pdbx_description
1 polymer ?
#
loop_
_entity_poly.entity_id
_entity_poly.type
_entity_poly.pdbx_seq_one_letter_code
_entity_poly.pdbx_strand_id
1 'polypeptide(L)' 'MVTPDELRDRLEQIHERIARAAQRAGRRPTEITLLGASKQVDPEGILLAIECGLRHIG' A
#
# COMPACT_ATOMS: atom_id res chain seq x y z
N MET A 1 -12.80 -1.22 13.53
CA MET A 1 -12.59 -2.00 12.29
C MET A 1 -12.31 -1.01 11.17
N VAL A 2 -11.27 -1.24 10.39
CA VAL A 2 -11.04 -0.50 9.13
C VAL A 2 -11.97 -1.09 8.08
N THR A 3 -12.64 -0.26 7.29
CA THR A 3 -13.48 -0.74 6.19
C THR A 3 -12.65 -1.00 4.93
N PRO A 4 -13.14 -1.85 4.00
CA PRO A 4 -12.47 -2.05 2.71
C PRO A 4 -12.26 -0.74 1.92
N ASP A 5 -13.23 0.18 1.97
CA ASP A 5 -13.14 1.45 1.24
C ASP A 5 -12.12 2.40 1.88
N GLU A 6 -12.11 2.52 3.21
CA GLU A 6 -11.07 3.27 3.92
C GLU A 6 -9.66 2.76 3.62
N LEU A 7 -9.50 1.44 3.46
CA LEU A 7 -8.20 0.84 3.16
C LEU A 7 -7.79 1.07 1.70
N ARG A 8 -8.73 1.01 0.75
CA ARG A 8 -8.49 1.36 -0.66
C ARG A 8 -8.06 2.82 -0.80
N ASP A 9 -8.76 3.74 -0.16
CA ASP A 9 -8.41 5.17 -0.19
C ASP A 9 -7.01 5.41 0.35
N ARG A 10 -6.66 4.74 1.46
CA ARG A 10 -5.30 4.80 2.03
C ARG A 10 -4.25 4.27 1.06
N LEU A 11 -4.50 3.13 0.42
CA LEU A 11 -3.58 2.56 -0.56
C LEU A 11 -3.42 3.49 -1.77
N GLU A 12 -4.49 4.08 -2.28
CA GLU A 12 -4.43 5.05 -3.38
C GLU A 12 -3.57 6.27 -3.00
N GLN A 13 -3.80 6.86 -1.83
CA GLN A 13 -2.99 7.97 -1.33
C GLN A 13 -1.51 7.61 -1.17
N ILE A 14 -1.20 6.38 -0.75
CA ILE A 14 0.19 5.89 -0.66
C ILE A 14 0.79 5.77 -2.07
N HIS A 15 0.07 5.21 -3.04
CA HIS A 15 0.55 5.10 -4.42
C HIS A 15 0.79 6.47 -5.06
N GLU A 16 -0.09 7.45 -4.85
CA GLU A 16 0.12 8.82 -5.32
C GLU A 16 1.39 9.43 -4.73
N ARG A 17 1.63 9.24 -3.43
CA ARG A 17 2.82 9.74 -2.75
C ARG A 17 4.09 9.11 -3.31
N ILE A 18 4.07 7.79 -3.55
CA ILE A 18 5.17 7.07 -4.20
C ILE A 18 5.40 7.64 -5.61
N ALA A 19 4.34 7.86 -6.38
CA ALA A 19 4.45 8.38 -7.74
C ALA A 19 5.07 9.78 -7.77
N ARG A 20 4.60 10.70 -6.92
CA ARG A 20 5.17 12.05 -6.79
C ARG A 20 6.63 12.02 -6.34
N ALA A 21 6.98 11.15 -5.40
CA ALA A 21 8.35 11.00 -4.92
C ALA A 21 9.28 10.44 -6.02
N ALA A 22 8.84 9.41 -6.75
CA ALA A 22 9.59 8.83 -7.86
C ALA A 22 9.84 9.87 -8.97
N GLN A 23 8.80 10.63 -9.35
CA GLN A 23 8.93 11.72 -10.33
C GLN A 23 9.96 12.76 -9.92
N ARG A 24 9.92 13.22 -8.66
CA ARG A 24 10.92 14.18 -8.12
C ARG A 24 12.35 13.63 -8.16
N ALA A 25 12.51 12.32 -8.02
CA ALA A 25 13.79 11.64 -8.09
C ALA A 25 14.21 11.26 -9.53
N GLY A 26 13.42 11.60 -10.56
CA GLY A 26 13.69 11.20 -11.94
C GLY A 26 13.54 9.69 -12.18
N ARG A 27 12.78 8.99 -11.34
CA ARG A 27 12.54 7.53 -11.40
C ARG A 27 11.11 7.23 -11.81
N ARG A 28 10.85 6.02 -12.31
CA ARG A 28 9.49 5.55 -12.57
C ARG A 28 8.88 5.01 -11.28
N PRO A 29 7.59 5.29 -10.99
CA PRO A 29 6.93 4.77 -9.79
C PRO A 29 6.97 3.23 -9.70
N THR A 30 6.94 2.55 -10.85
CA THR A 30 7.01 1.10 -10.97
C THR A 30 8.34 0.48 -10.53
N GLU A 31 9.38 1.29 -10.33
CA GLU A 31 10.65 0.84 -9.76
C GLU A 31 10.65 0.80 -8.22
N ILE A 32 9.56 1.26 -7.60
CA ILE A 32 9.38 1.27 -6.15
C ILE A 32 8.36 0.20 -5.78
N THR A 33 8.73 -0.68 -4.85
CA THR A 33 7.83 -1.68 -4.29
C THR A 33 7.23 -1.18 -2.98
N LEU A 34 5.90 -1.13 -2.89
CA LEU A 34 5.21 -0.90 -1.63
C LEU A 34 5.16 -2.22 -0.83
N LEU A 35 5.84 -2.25 0.31
CA LEU A 35 5.85 -3.36 1.26
C LEU A 35 5.01 -2.97 2.48
N GLY A 36 3.90 -3.69 2.72
CA GLY A 36 3.11 -3.52 3.94
C GLY A 36 3.77 -4.20 5.13
N ALA A 37 4.08 -3.43 6.17
CA ALA A 37 4.57 -3.97 7.43
C ALA A 37 3.41 -4.62 8.20
N SER A 38 3.47 -5.93 8.39
CA SER A 38 2.40 -6.75 8.98
C SER A 38 2.65 -7.16 10.43
N LYS A 39 3.77 -6.73 11.02
CA LYS A 39 4.07 -7.04 12.43
C LYS A 39 2.93 -6.57 13.33
N GLN A 40 2.48 -7.46 14.21
CA GLN A 40 1.39 -7.19 15.17
C GLN A 40 0.02 -6.90 14.52
N VAL A 41 -0.15 -7.19 13.22
CA VAL A 41 -1.44 -7.15 12.54
C VAL A 41 -2.02 -8.56 12.54
N ASP A 42 -3.31 -8.69 12.84
CA ASP A 42 -4.01 -9.98 12.77
C ASP A 42 -4.19 -10.45 11.31
N PRO A 43 -4.44 -11.76 11.09
CA PRO A 43 -4.62 -12.30 9.74
C PRO A 43 -5.77 -11.66 8.96
N GLU A 44 -6.86 -11.23 9.61
CA GLU A 44 -8.02 -10.64 8.94
C GLU A 44 -7.66 -9.29 8.32
N GLY A 45 -6.92 -8.45 9.05
CA GLY A 45 -6.40 -7.19 8.55
C GLY A 45 -5.42 -7.36 7.38
N ILE A 46 -4.58 -8.41 7.43
CA ILE A 46 -3.66 -8.73 6.34
C ILE A 46 -4.43 -9.17 5.08
N LEU A 47 -5.42 -10.06 5.23
CA LEU A 47 -6.25 -10.51 4.12
C LEU A 47 -7.03 -9.37 3.48
N LEU A 48 -7.62 -8.49 4.30
CA LEU A 48 -8.31 -7.29 3.82
C LEU A 48 -7.37 -6.38 3.00
N ALA A 49 -6.13 -6.21 3.43
CA ALA A 49 -5.14 -5.42 2.67
C ALA A 49 -4.80 -6.05 1.32
N ILE A 50 -4.67 -7.38 1.27
CA ILE A 50 -4.45 -8.13 0.02
C ILE A 50 -5.63 -7.95 -0.93
N GLU A 51 -6.86 -8.08 -0.43
CA GLU A 51 -8.10 -7.86 -1.18
C GLU A 51 -8.19 -6.44 -1.74
N CYS A 52 -7.73 -5.45 -0.96
CA CYS A 52 -7.70 -4.04 -1.38
C CYS A 52 -6.57 -3.70 -2.36
N GLY A 53 -5.69 -4.65 -2.70
CA GLY A 53 -4.70 -4.47 -3.76
C GLY A 53 -3.24 -4.48 -3.31
N LEU A 54 -2.95 -4.63 -2.00
CA LEU A 54 -1.57 -4.78 -1.53
C LEU A 54 -0.97 -6.10 -2.04
N ARG A 55 0.26 -6.06 -2.54
CA ARG A 55 0.92 -7.22 -3.18
C ARG A 55 2.11 -7.77 -2.42
N HIS A 56 2.77 -6.94 -1.61
CA HIS A 56 3.95 -7.34 -0.86
C HIS A 56 3.74 -7.04 0.62
N ILE A 57 4.00 -8.03 1.45
CA ILE A 57 3.83 -7.98 2.90
C ILE A 57 5.10 -8.57 3.55
N GLY A 58 5.53 -7.97 4.67
CA GLY A 58 6.69 -8.42 5.45
C GLY A 58 6.65 -7.92 6.88
#